data_AF-A0A496PW02-F1
#
_entry.id   AF-A0A496PW02-F1
#
_cell.length_a   1.000
_cell.length_b   1.000
_cell.length_c   1.000
_cell.angle_alpha   90.00
_cell.angle_beta   90.00
_cell.angle_gamma   90.00
#
_symmetry.space_group_name_H-M   'P 1'
#
loop_
_entity.id
_entity.type
_entity.pdbx_description
1 polymer ?
#
loop_
_entity_poly.entity_id
_entity_poly.type
_entity_poly.pdbx_seq_one_letter_code
_entity_poly.pdbx_strand_id
1 'polypeptide(L)'
;MSPRRKMPTKAELLQLQKLYRTDENIGERLGGVPAYLVAYWRRKKNVPKHSQPKFSESEIRNLWERFGDDDRCGLELGISKAAFYNWRRRYGIREKPAFLKLEQLELNLPGMDLRNHIVPLYGKQTTTQKILAQSAGLDKVKVGELVVVEPNVVIVNKDFGKIIRTFKEIGVEYVWNPARIIISLDGNSGSTGEDSTDYKLAREFARRQKIDNFYDFHKGTSHQLAIENGHILPGQLVLGTDRYAVSLGALGAFAVSIDATEMATVLASGRIWLKVPSSIRIDISGRRPRGVYTGDIVLAVIKQLGTTRAEYRTIEYYGRAVASMSMSERTTLCYLSAEMGPKAAMCSFEAITRRYLTGRTNTSYKPVIADKDTVFDEVYQFNIDRLTPQIAGPNVINTIKPVRELEGLSIQQIIIGTCSNGRFDDLRVVANILKGNKVDSQCRLIVMPASHKVYLEALKKGLIRILAEAGAMVISSTNMSIAGEFQRTLAPGERCLTTSVSAIANSEKNNGTEIYFCSPATAAASALNGRITNPEPYVK
;
A
#
# COMPACT_ATOMS: atom_id res chain seq x y z
N MET A 1 46.69 21.14 58.51
CA MET A 1 45.67 21.77 57.65
C MET A 1 45.99 21.41 56.20
N SER A 2 45.12 20.67 55.51
CA SER A 2 45.34 20.34 54.09
C SER A 2 45.32 21.63 53.25
N PRO A 3 46.28 21.88 52.35
CA PRO A 3 46.35 23.13 51.59
C PRO A 3 45.07 23.32 50.77
N ARG A 4 44.44 24.50 50.89
CA ARG A 4 43.27 24.87 50.07
C ARG A 4 43.66 24.76 48.60
N ARG A 5 43.13 23.74 47.90
CA ARG A 5 43.40 23.51 46.48
C ARG A 5 42.90 24.71 45.67
N LYS A 6 43.81 25.35 44.94
CA LYS A 6 43.53 26.54 44.12
C LYS A 6 42.60 26.16 42.97
N MET A 7 41.50 26.89 42.81
CA MET A 7 40.54 26.69 41.72
C MET A 7 41.22 27.05 40.36
N PRO A 8 41.22 26.15 39.36
CA PRO A 8 41.81 26.44 38.05
C PRO A 8 41.11 27.59 37.31
N THR A 9 41.85 28.28 36.46
CA THR A 9 41.34 29.34 35.57
C THR A 9 40.47 28.75 34.45
N LYS A 10 39.72 29.60 33.74
CA LYS A 10 38.88 29.16 32.61
C LYS A 10 39.72 28.51 31.49
N ALA A 11 40.90 29.05 31.20
CA ALA A 11 41.82 28.51 30.21
C ALA A 11 42.36 27.13 30.62
N GLU A 12 42.77 27.00 31.89
CA GLU A 12 43.22 25.72 32.45
C GLU A 12 42.11 24.68 32.42
N LEU A 13 40.87 25.03 32.78
CA LEU A 13 39.73 24.12 32.71
C LEU A 13 39.45 23.66 31.27
N LEU A 14 39.55 24.55 30.27
CA LEU A 14 39.37 24.18 28.87
C LEU A 14 40.49 23.25 28.37
N GLN A 15 41.73 23.49 28.78
CA GLN A 15 42.87 22.64 28.44
C GLN A 15 42.76 21.27 29.10
N LEU A 16 42.45 21.23 30.41
CA LEU A 16 42.21 20.00 31.16
C LEU A 16 41.04 19.22 30.57
N GLN A 17 39.97 19.91 30.17
CA GLN A 17 38.82 19.28 29.52
C GLN A 17 39.16 18.69 28.15
N LYS A 18 40.06 19.32 27.38
CA LYS A 18 40.56 18.78 26.11
C LYS A 18 41.39 17.50 26.31
N LEU A 19 42.21 17.47 27.36
CA LEU A 19 43.11 16.35 27.66
C LEU A 19 42.41 15.17 28.34
N TYR A 20 41.58 15.45 29.36
CA TYR A 20 41.07 14.43 30.28
C TYR A 20 39.59 14.10 30.07
N ARG A 21 38.86 14.92 29.29
CA ARG A 21 37.46 14.76 28.85
C ARG A 21 36.41 14.77 29.97
N THR A 22 36.53 13.93 30.99
CA THR A 22 35.55 13.77 32.08
C THR A 22 35.93 14.56 33.32
N ASP A 23 34.94 14.93 34.14
CA ASP A 23 35.17 15.67 35.38
C ASP A 23 35.92 14.82 36.42
N GLU A 24 35.69 13.50 36.39
CA GLU A 24 36.37 12.50 37.18
C GLU A 24 37.88 12.48 36.87
N ASN A 25 38.27 12.38 35.60
CA ASN A 25 39.67 12.33 35.19
C ASN A 25 40.39 13.66 35.41
N ILE A 26 39.70 14.78 35.18
CA ILE A 26 40.22 16.12 35.54
C ILE A 26 40.44 16.18 37.05
N GLY A 27 39.50 15.64 37.83
CA GLY A 27 39.57 15.55 39.28
C GLY A 27 40.78 14.77 39.77
N GLU A 28 40.99 13.57 39.25
CA GLU A 28 42.17 12.74 39.52
C GLU A 28 43.46 13.48 39.19
N ARG A 29 43.55 14.13 38.02
CA ARG A 29 44.74 14.87 37.61
C ARG A 29 45.09 16.04 38.54
N LEU A 30 44.06 16.67 39.10
CA LEU A 30 44.18 17.78 40.06
C LEU A 30 44.47 17.28 41.50
N GLY A 31 44.94 16.04 41.65
CA GLY A 31 45.33 15.45 42.93
C GLY A 31 44.17 14.79 43.67
N GLY A 32 43.20 14.21 42.96
CA GLY A 32 42.03 13.57 43.55
C GLY A 32 40.98 14.58 44.03
N VAL A 33 40.68 15.59 43.21
CA VAL A 33 39.54 16.48 43.42
C VAL A 33 38.25 15.74 43.04
N PRO A 34 37.19 15.78 43.87
CA PRO A 34 35.92 15.15 43.52
C PRO A 34 35.31 15.73 42.23
N ALA A 35 34.75 14.87 41.38
CA ALA A 35 34.17 15.25 40.08
C ALA A 35 33.08 16.33 40.19
N TYR A 36 32.27 16.30 41.27
CA TYR A 36 31.24 17.32 41.48
C TYR A 36 31.82 18.73 41.66
N LEU A 37 33.03 18.85 42.23
CA LEU A 37 33.71 20.13 42.43
C LEU A 37 34.27 20.67 41.11
N VAL A 38 34.80 19.79 40.26
CA VAL A 38 35.19 20.14 38.88
C VAL A 38 33.98 20.61 38.08
N ALA A 39 32.84 19.89 38.18
CA ALA A 39 31.59 20.28 37.54
C ALA A 39 31.06 21.64 38.04
N TYR A 40 31.25 21.95 39.32
CA TYR A 40 30.93 23.26 39.89
C TYR A 40 31.83 24.37 39.31
N TRP A 41 33.14 24.16 39.24
CA TRP A 41 34.08 25.13 38.66
C TRP A 41 33.79 25.42 37.19
N ARG A 42 33.48 24.38 36.40
CA ARG A 42 33.08 24.53 35.00
C ARG A 42 31.84 25.41 34.85
N ARG A 43 30.79 25.13 35.63
CA ARG A 43 29.56 25.94 35.63
C ARG A 43 29.84 27.40 36.02
N LYS A 44 30.62 27.61 37.09
CA LYS A 44 31.00 28.95 37.56
C LYS A 44 31.81 29.77 36.54
N LYS A 45 32.55 29.11 35.64
CA LYS A 45 33.37 29.75 34.59
C LYS A 45 32.77 29.67 33.19
N ASN A 46 31.50 29.25 33.09
CA ASN A 46 30.78 29.09 31.84
C ASN A 46 31.52 28.18 30.83
N VAL A 47 32.12 27.10 31.34
CA VAL A 47 32.77 26.05 30.55
C VAL A 47 31.76 24.89 30.38
N PRO A 48 31.26 24.63 29.16
CA PRO A 48 30.29 23.56 28.93
C PRO A 48 30.88 22.20 29.29
N LYS A 49 30.03 21.18 29.49
CA LYS A 49 30.53 19.80 29.68
C LYS A 49 31.13 19.33 28.35
N HIS A 50 32.25 18.62 28.40
CA HIS A 50 32.77 17.97 27.21
C HIS A 50 31.74 16.94 26.73
N SER A 51 31.11 17.23 25.60
CA SER A 51 30.28 16.28 24.88
C SER A 51 31.08 15.75 23.70
N GLN A 52 31.10 14.44 23.53
CA GLN A 52 31.51 13.90 22.24
C GLN A 52 30.54 14.40 21.17
N PRO A 53 31.00 14.62 19.93
CA PRO A 53 30.11 14.88 18.82
C PRO A 53 29.02 13.80 18.80
N LYS A 54 27.76 14.21 18.64
CA LYS A 54 26.63 13.26 18.58
C LYS A 54 26.81 12.23 17.46
N PHE A 55 27.52 12.62 16.39
CA PHE A 55 27.88 11.76 15.27
C PHE A 55 29.37 11.93 14.97
N SER A 56 30.08 10.82 14.83
CA SER A 56 31.49 10.77 14.44
C SER A 56 31.69 11.23 13.00
N GLU A 57 32.92 11.62 12.66
CA GLU A 57 33.27 11.96 11.27
C GLU A 57 33.05 10.75 10.33
N SER A 58 33.41 9.54 10.76
CA SER A 58 33.21 8.31 10.00
C SER A 58 31.75 8.02 9.72
N GLU A 59 30.84 8.27 10.66
CA GLU A 59 29.40 8.09 10.43
C GLU A 59 28.86 9.09 9.40
N ILE A 60 29.23 10.37 9.52
CA ILE A 60 28.81 11.40 8.55
C ILE A 60 29.41 11.12 7.17
N ARG A 61 30.68 10.71 7.11
CA ARG A 61 31.38 10.39 5.86
C ARG A 61 30.81 9.15 5.19
N ASN A 62 30.58 8.07 5.92
CA ASN A 62 29.98 6.83 5.37
C ASN A 62 28.57 7.09 4.84
N LEU A 63 27.75 7.87 5.56
CA LEU A 63 26.41 8.22 5.08
C LEU A 63 26.47 9.09 3.84
N TRP A 64 27.38 10.08 3.83
CA TRP A 64 27.59 10.92 2.66
C TRP A 64 28.09 10.12 1.46
N GLU A 65 29.07 9.23 1.63
CA GLU A 65 29.59 8.33 0.60
C GLU A 65 28.55 7.32 0.09
N ARG A 66 27.57 6.96 0.92
CA ARG A 66 26.49 6.05 0.55
C ARG A 66 25.36 6.72 -0.22
N PHE A 67 24.96 7.92 0.18
CA PHE A 67 23.74 8.55 -0.34
C PHE A 67 23.98 9.80 -1.18
N GLY A 68 25.06 10.56 -0.92
CA GLY A 68 25.39 11.79 -1.63
C GLY A 68 24.33 12.91 -1.56
N ASP A 69 23.36 12.78 -0.67
CA ASP A 69 22.22 13.69 -0.52
C ASP A 69 21.98 14.02 0.96
N ASP A 70 22.00 15.33 1.29
CA ASP A 70 21.92 15.81 2.67
C ASP A 70 20.57 15.49 3.34
N ASP A 71 19.49 15.34 2.56
CA ASP A 71 18.15 15.04 3.10
C ASP A 71 18.03 13.57 3.50
N ARG A 72 18.46 12.65 2.62
CA ARG A 72 18.52 11.21 2.92
C ARG A 72 19.46 10.90 4.09
N CYS A 73 20.62 11.54 4.14
CA CYS A 73 21.54 11.33 5.26
C CYS A 73 20.99 11.90 6.58
N GLY A 74 20.26 13.02 6.52
CA GLY A 74 19.56 13.57 7.67
C GLY A 74 18.50 12.62 8.21
N LEU A 75 17.68 12.05 7.32
CA LEU A 75 16.66 11.05 7.67
C LEU A 75 17.25 9.83 8.38
N GLU A 76 18.38 9.30 7.90
CA GLU A 76 19.04 8.13 8.51
C GLU A 76 19.53 8.41 9.94
N LEU A 77 19.95 9.64 10.23
CA LEU A 77 20.37 10.07 11.57
C LEU A 77 19.24 10.65 12.42
N GLY A 78 18.01 10.69 11.90
CA GLY A 78 16.86 11.30 12.57
C GLY A 78 17.02 12.81 12.81
N ILE A 79 17.71 13.52 11.91
CA ILE A 79 17.94 14.96 11.96
C ILE A 79 17.48 15.65 10.66
N SER A 80 17.29 16.96 10.69
CA SER A 80 16.91 17.70 9.49
C SER A 80 18.06 17.76 8.46
N LYS A 81 17.72 17.94 7.18
CA LYS A 81 18.67 18.22 6.09
C LYS A 81 19.70 19.29 6.46
N ALA A 82 19.24 20.41 7.03
CA ALA A 82 20.11 21.51 7.43
C ALA A 82 21.08 21.11 8.56
N ALA A 83 20.61 20.27 9.49
CA ALA A 83 21.47 19.77 10.57
C ALA A 83 22.54 18.81 10.02
N PHE A 84 22.19 17.90 9.10
CA PHE A 84 23.18 17.02 8.46
C PHE A 84 24.19 17.81 7.64
N TYR A 85 23.73 18.78 6.83
CA TYR A 85 24.59 19.68 6.08
C TYR A 85 25.63 20.37 6.98
N ASN A 86 25.21 20.87 8.15
CA ASN A 86 26.10 21.50 9.12
C ASN A 86 27.15 20.53 9.69
N TRP A 87 26.76 19.28 9.98
CA TRP A 87 27.69 18.23 10.41
C TRP A 87 28.72 17.90 9.32
N ARG A 88 28.27 17.76 8.08
CA ARG A 88 29.13 17.50 6.92
C ARG A 88 30.14 18.63 6.70
N ARG A 89 29.70 19.88 6.79
CA ARG A 89 30.56 21.07 6.70
C ARG A 89 31.56 21.15 7.85
N ARG A 90 31.14 20.80 9.06
CA ARG A 90 31.99 20.76 10.26
C ARG A 90 33.17 19.80 10.09
N TYR A 91 32.97 18.67 9.42
CA TYR A 91 34.02 17.69 9.12
C TYR A 91 34.73 17.90 7.76
N GLY A 92 34.50 19.04 7.09
CA GLY A 92 35.20 19.38 5.85
C GLY A 92 34.78 18.57 4.61
N ILE A 93 33.69 17.80 4.67
CA ILE A 93 33.24 16.92 3.59
C ILE A 93 32.46 17.76 2.55
N ARG A 94 33.14 18.36 1.57
CA ARG A 94 32.50 19.26 0.60
C ARG A 94 32.16 18.58 -0.72
N GLU A 95 32.99 17.64 -1.13
CA GLU A 95 32.90 17.00 -2.43
C GLU A 95 31.76 16.00 -2.50
N LYS A 96 31.12 15.91 -3.67
CA LYS A 96 30.17 14.83 -3.94
C LYS A 96 30.90 13.48 -3.95
N PRO A 97 30.25 12.39 -3.50
CA PRO A 97 30.81 11.05 -3.59
C PRO A 97 31.19 10.65 -5.01
N ALA A 98 32.18 9.77 -5.15
CA ALA A 98 32.71 9.34 -6.44
C ALA A 98 31.65 8.74 -7.37
N PHE A 99 30.66 8.01 -6.84
CA PHE A 99 29.60 7.40 -7.64
C PHE A 99 28.72 8.44 -8.36
N LEU A 100 28.48 9.62 -7.75
CA LEU A 100 27.76 10.73 -8.40
C LEU A 100 28.63 11.52 -9.39
N LYS A 101 29.96 11.46 -9.24
CA LYS A 101 30.90 12.04 -10.22
C LYS A 101 31.06 11.10 -11.43
N LEU A 102 30.97 9.79 -11.23
CA LEU A 102 31.02 8.76 -12.28
C LEU A 102 29.74 8.71 -13.12
N GLU A 103 28.56 8.96 -12.54
CA GLU A 103 27.30 9.11 -13.30
C GLU A 103 27.33 10.28 -14.32
N GLN A 104 28.24 11.26 -14.15
CA GLN A 104 28.43 12.35 -15.12
C GLN A 104 29.55 12.08 -16.15
N LEU A 105 30.31 11.00 -15.97
CA LEU A 105 31.50 10.64 -16.76
C LEU A 105 31.41 9.17 -17.19
N GLU A 106 30.27 8.74 -17.73
CA GLU A 106 30.16 7.45 -18.41
C GLU A 106 31.04 7.44 -19.67
N LEU A 107 32.33 7.19 -19.45
CA LEU A 107 33.28 6.75 -20.46
C LEU A 107 32.96 5.27 -20.73
N ASN A 108 32.52 5.00 -21.96
CA ASN A 108 32.38 3.65 -22.49
C ASN A 108 33.76 2.97 -22.52
N LEU A 109 34.05 2.14 -21.51
CA LEU A 109 35.18 1.22 -21.53
C LEU A 109 34.68 -0.16 -21.99
N PRO A 110 35.25 -0.73 -23.06
CA PRO A 110 34.89 -2.07 -23.51
C PRO A 110 35.61 -3.12 -22.65
N GLY A 111 34.86 -4.08 -22.07
CA GLY A 111 35.46 -5.34 -21.61
C GLY A 111 35.04 -5.96 -20.28
N MET A 112 33.97 -5.53 -19.60
CA MET A 112 33.47 -6.26 -18.41
C MET A 112 31.95 -6.41 -18.44
N ASP A 113 31.49 -7.64 -18.72
CA ASP A 113 30.08 -8.04 -18.70
C ASP A 113 29.60 -8.21 -17.23
N LEU A 114 29.26 -7.09 -16.60
CA LEU A 114 28.38 -7.08 -15.44
C LEU A 114 26.99 -6.68 -15.96
N ARG A 115 26.10 -7.65 -16.14
CA ARG A 115 24.69 -7.45 -16.55
C ARG A 115 23.88 -6.77 -15.43
N ASN A 116 24.25 -5.55 -15.09
CA ASN A 116 23.32 -4.58 -14.56
C ASN A 116 22.53 -4.06 -15.76
N HIS A 117 21.37 -4.64 -16.02
CA HIS A 117 20.37 -4.01 -16.89
C HIS A 117 19.96 -2.69 -16.24
N ILE A 118 20.70 -1.62 -16.56
CA ILE A 118 20.23 -0.26 -16.40
C ILE A 118 19.13 -0.15 -17.46
N VAL A 119 17.87 -0.19 -17.02
CA VAL A 119 16.74 0.10 -17.90
C VAL A 119 16.93 1.56 -18.33
N PRO A 120 17.15 1.84 -19.63
CA PRO A 120 17.28 3.21 -20.08
C PRO A 120 16.00 3.96 -19.69
N LEU A 121 16.12 5.17 -19.14
CA LEU A 121 14.96 6.05 -18.92
C LEU A 121 14.44 6.65 -20.23
N TYR A 122 15.21 6.50 -21.31
CA TYR A 122 14.93 7.03 -22.64
C TYR A 122 14.45 5.91 -23.55
N GLY A 123 13.26 6.08 -24.13
CA GLY A 123 12.56 5.06 -24.90
C GLY A 123 11.08 5.39 -25.05
N LYS A 124 10.32 4.49 -25.67
CA LYS A 124 8.88 4.68 -25.93
C LYS A 124 7.99 3.64 -25.23
N GLN A 125 8.51 2.88 -24.27
CA GLN A 125 7.80 1.77 -23.65
C GLN A 125 7.09 2.16 -22.36
N THR A 126 5.83 1.75 -22.25
CA THR A 126 5.03 1.89 -21.02
C THR A 126 5.55 0.96 -19.93
N THR A 127 5.09 1.17 -18.69
CA THR A 127 5.47 0.31 -17.56
C THR A 127 5.02 -1.13 -17.85
N THR A 128 3.81 -1.31 -18.40
CA THR A 128 3.29 -2.61 -18.83
C THR A 128 4.19 -3.29 -19.87
N GLN A 129 4.59 -2.59 -20.93
CA GLN A 129 5.44 -3.18 -21.96
C GLN A 129 6.77 -3.66 -21.38
N LYS A 130 7.39 -2.88 -20.49
CA LYS A 130 8.65 -3.25 -19.84
C LYS A 130 8.49 -4.48 -18.93
N ILE A 131 7.42 -4.55 -18.13
CA ILE A 131 7.16 -5.70 -17.26
C ILE A 131 6.91 -6.97 -18.09
N LEU A 132 6.12 -6.88 -19.17
CA LEU A 132 5.86 -8.02 -20.04
C LEU A 132 7.09 -8.46 -20.83
N ALA A 133 7.91 -7.52 -21.32
CA ALA A 133 9.18 -7.82 -21.97
C ALA A 133 10.11 -8.58 -21.02
N GLN A 134 10.28 -8.09 -19.79
CA GLN A 134 11.07 -8.76 -18.75
C GLN A 134 10.53 -10.16 -18.43
N SER A 135 9.20 -10.31 -18.30
CA SER A 135 8.56 -11.59 -17.98
C SER A 135 8.60 -12.60 -19.13
N ALA A 136 8.79 -12.14 -20.36
CA ALA A 136 9.00 -12.95 -21.56
C ALA A 136 10.48 -13.24 -21.85
N GLY A 137 11.41 -12.62 -21.11
CA GLY A 137 12.85 -12.69 -21.42
C GLY A 137 13.25 -11.96 -22.69
N LEU A 138 12.49 -10.93 -23.07
CA LEU A 138 12.71 -10.09 -24.26
C LEU A 138 13.18 -8.69 -23.87
N ASP A 139 13.95 -8.04 -24.74
CA ASP A 139 14.35 -6.66 -24.53
C ASP A 139 13.18 -5.68 -24.70
N LYS A 140 12.30 -5.95 -25.68
CA LYS A 140 11.16 -5.10 -26.04
C LYS A 140 9.98 -5.92 -26.54
N VAL A 141 8.78 -5.37 -26.37
CA VAL A 141 7.52 -5.92 -26.89
C VAL A 141 6.65 -4.81 -27.47
N LYS A 142 5.82 -5.15 -28.46
CA LYS A 142 4.89 -4.23 -29.12
C LYS A 142 3.46 -4.43 -28.60
N VAL A 143 2.68 -3.35 -28.57
CA VAL A 143 1.24 -3.44 -28.26
C VAL A 143 0.56 -4.37 -29.27
N GLY A 144 -0.28 -5.27 -28.77
CA GLY A 144 -0.99 -6.27 -29.58
C GLY A 144 -0.19 -7.55 -29.87
N GLU A 145 1.10 -7.58 -29.56
CA GLU A 145 1.94 -8.78 -29.66
C GLU A 145 1.53 -9.82 -28.63
N LEU A 146 1.54 -11.10 -29.02
CA LEU A 146 1.24 -12.22 -28.14
C LEU A 146 2.56 -12.80 -27.63
N VAL A 147 2.78 -12.75 -26.32
CA VAL A 147 4.03 -13.17 -25.68
C VAL A 147 3.79 -14.30 -24.70
N VAL A 148 4.73 -15.26 -24.64
CA VAL A 148 4.75 -16.29 -23.61
C VAL A 148 5.50 -15.73 -22.41
N VAL A 149 4.86 -15.69 -21.26
CA VAL A 149 5.41 -15.10 -20.04
C VAL A 149 5.41 -16.10 -18.90
N GLU A 150 6.40 -15.94 -18.02
CA GLU A 150 6.43 -16.62 -16.72
C GLU A 150 6.06 -15.61 -15.61
N PRO A 151 5.02 -15.89 -14.80
CA PRO A 151 4.64 -14.99 -13.72
C PRO A 151 5.63 -15.05 -12.55
N ASN A 152 5.80 -13.90 -11.88
CA ASN A 152 6.58 -13.85 -10.65
C ASN A 152 5.80 -14.41 -9.46
N VAL A 153 4.49 -14.19 -9.43
CA VAL A 153 3.58 -14.66 -8.37
C VAL A 153 2.24 -15.03 -8.99
N VAL A 154 1.61 -16.09 -8.48
CA VAL A 154 0.21 -16.41 -8.78
C VAL A 154 -0.61 -16.46 -7.49
N ILE A 155 -1.85 -15.98 -7.55
CA ILE A 155 -2.79 -15.98 -6.44
C ILE A 155 -4.02 -16.78 -6.84
N VAL A 156 -4.35 -17.78 -6.02
CA VAL A 156 -5.54 -18.61 -6.17
C VAL A 156 -6.44 -18.39 -4.97
N ASN A 157 -7.60 -17.79 -5.20
CA ASN A 157 -8.58 -17.47 -4.15
C ASN A 157 -10.00 -17.98 -4.42
N LYS A 158 -10.28 -18.50 -5.62
CA LYS A 158 -11.57 -19.07 -5.99
C LYS A 158 -11.40 -20.23 -6.99
N ASP A 159 -12.50 -20.91 -7.30
CA ASP A 159 -12.57 -21.99 -8.29
C ASP A 159 -11.62 -23.17 -8.00
N PHE A 160 -11.32 -23.44 -6.73
CA PHE A 160 -10.35 -24.46 -6.31
C PHE A 160 -10.66 -25.84 -6.89
N GLY A 161 -11.93 -26.28 -6.83
CA GLY A 161 -12.34 -27.58 -7.34
C GLY A 161 -12.05 -27.73 -8.83
N LYS A 162 -12.37 -26.71 -9.64
CA LYS A 162 -12.10 -26.71 -11.09
C LYS A 162 -10.60 -26.69 -11.38
N ILE A 163 -9.85 -25.79 -10.74
CA ILE A 163 -8.40 -25.65 -10.95
C ILE A 163 -7.67 -26.96 -10.61
N ILE A 164 -7.97 -27.55 -9.44
CA ILE A 164 -7.30 -28.77 -8.97
C ILE A 164 -7.68 -29.96 -9.85
N ARG A 165 -8.93 -30.07 -10.31
CA ARG A 165 -9.36 -31.12 -11.23
C ARG A 165 -8.63 -31.02 -12.56
N THR A 166 -8.63 -29.86 -13.18
CA THR A 166 -7.93 -29.62 -14.44
C THR A 166 -6.42 -29.82 -14.29
N PHE A 167 -5.81 -29.40 -13.18
CA PHE A 167 -4.40 -29.68 -12.91
C PHE A 167 -4.09 -31.18 -12.86
N LYS A 168 -4.98 -31.99 -12.25
CA LYS A 168 -4.84 -33.46 -12.24
C LYS A 168 -5.01 -34.07 -13.63
N GLU A 169 -5.92 -33.53 -14.44
CA GLU A 169 -6.15 -33.97 -15.83
C GLU A 169 -4.94 -33.68 -16.74
N ILE A 170 -4.21 -32.58 -16.49
CA ILE A 170 -2.94 -32.27 -17.18
C ILE A 170 -1.87 -33.35 -16.93
N GLY A 171 -1.97 -34.09 -15.82
CA GLY A 171 -1.14 -35.28 -15.54
C GLY A 171 0.25 -34.98 -14.97
N VAL A 172 0.55 -33.74 -14.58
CA VAL A 172 1.78 -33.40 -13.86
C VAL A 172 1.64 -33.67 -12.36
N GLU A 173 2.73 -34.13 -11.73
CA GLU A 173 2.69 -34.51 -10.31
C GLU A 173 2.80 -33.30 -9.37
N TYR A 174 3.66 -32.34 -9.72
CA TYR A 174 3.98 -31.17 -8.90
C TYR A 174 3.73 -29.85 -9.63
N VAL A 175 3.39 -28.82 -8.86
CA VAL A 175 3.28 -27.45 -9.37
C VAL A 175 4.64 -26.90 -9.80
N TRP A 176 4.65 -25.97 -10.76
CA TRP A 176 5.87 -25.41 -11.35
C TRP A 176 6.81 -24.78 -10.31
N ASN A 177 6.25 -24.03 -9.36
CA ASN A 177 7.02 -23.39 -8.30
C ASN A 177 6.15 -23.07 -7.06
N PRO A 178 6.21 -23.88 -6.00
CA PRO A 178 5.37 -23.67 -4.81
C PRO A 178 5.66 -22.35 -4.08
N ALA A 179 6.89 -21.81 -4.16
CA ALA A 179 7.25 -20.55 -3.50
C ALA A 179 6.62 -19.31 -4.17
N ARG A 180 6.17 -19.43 -5.42
CA ARG A 180 5.51 -18.36 -6.18
C ARG A 180 3.98 -18.45 -6.18
N ILE A 181 3.43 -19.45 -5.50
CA ILE A 181 1.98 -19.69 -5.43
C ILE A 181 1.46 -19.22 -4.09
N ILE A 182 0.42 -18.40 -4.10
CA ILE A 182 -0.32 -17.97 -2.93
C ILE A 182 -1.72 -18.56 -3.02
N ILE A 183 -2.13 -19.31 -1.99
CA ILE A 183 -3.49 -19.83 -1.87
C ILE A 183 -4.16 -19.13 -0.70
N SER A 184 -5.33 -18.54 -0.92
CA SER A 184 -6.09 -17.81 0.10
C SER A 184 -7.54 -18.25 0.11
N LEU A 185 -8.06 -18.68 1.25
CA LEU A 185 -9.44 -19.15 1.39
C LEU A 185 -10.40 -17.99 1.72
N ASP A 186 -10.42 -16.97 0.87
CA ASP A 186 -11.24 -15.76 1.02
C ASP A 186 -12.27 -15.57 -0.10
N GLY A 187 -12.37 -16.51 -1.03
CA GLY A 187 -13.37 -16.52 -2.12
C GLY A 187 -14.70 -17.12 -1.68
N ASN A 188 -15.79 -16.64 -2.27
CA ASN A 188 -17.20 -16.83 -1.90
C ASN A 188 -17.49 -18.11 -1.09
N SER A 189 -17.56 -18.04 0.24
CA SER A 189 -18.03 -19.12 1.10
C SER A 189 -19.46 -18.77 1.47
N GLY A 190 -20.40 -19.21 0.64
CA GLY A 190 -21.81 -19.03 0.89
C GLY A 190 -22.43 -20.37 1.24
N SER A 191 -22.29 -20.81 2.49
CA SER A 191 -23.23 -21.72 3.18
C SER A 191 -23.82 -22.92 2.40
N THR A 192 -23.15 -23.46 1.39
CA THR A 192 -23.53 -24.68 0.66
C THR A 192 -22.39 -25.71 0.72
N GLY A 193 -22.72 -27.00 0.67
CA GLY A 193 -21.74 -28.09 0.86
C GLY A 193 -20.59 -28.12 -0.16
N GLU A 194 -20.75 -27.50 -1.33
CA GLU A 194 -19.73 -27.45 -2.39
C GLU A 194 -18.50 -26.62 -1.97
N ASP A 195 -18.69 -25.46 -1.33
CA ASP A 195 -17.58 -24.57 -0.90
C ASP A 195 -16.71 -25.22 0.19
N SER A 196 -17.33 -25.98 1.10
CA SER A 196 -16.61 -26.68 2.17
C SER A 196 -15.71 -27.80 1.63
N THR A 197 -16.14 -28.44 0.54
CA THR A 197 -15.36 -29.47 -0.16
C THR A 197 -14.19 -28.84 -0.88
N ASP A 198 -14.41 -27.70 -1.55
CA ASP A 198 -13.36 -26.94 -2.24
C ASP A 198 -12.26 -26.44 -1.29
N TYR A 199 -12.63 -25.95 -0.11
CA TYR A 199 -11.63 -25.54 0.90
C TYR A 199 -10.84 -26.71 1.45
N LYS A 200 -11.47 -27.88 1.64
CA LYS A 200 -10.77 -29.11 2.01
C LYS A 200 -9.76 -29.50 0.91
N LEU A 201 -10.21 -29.51 -0.35
CA LEU A 201 -9.36 -29.81 -1.51
C LEU A 201 -8.18 -28.83 -1.61
N ALA A 202 -8.41 -27.54 -1.39
CA ALA A 202 -7.36 -26.52 -1.41
C ALA A 202 -6.31 -26.75 -0.30
N ARG A 203 -6.73 -27.08 0.92
CA ARG A 203 -5.82 -27.44 2.03
C ARG A 203 -4.98 -28.69 1.71
N GLU A 204 -5.63 -29.74 1.21
CA GLU A 204 -4.96 -30.98 0.84
C GLU A 204 -3.97 -30.77 -0.32
N PHE A 205 -4.36 -29.99 -1.33
CA PHE A 205 -3.52 -29.63 -2.46
C PHE A 205 -2.31 -28.82 -2.01
N ALA A 206 -2.50 -27.76 -1.22
CA ALA A 206 -1.41 -26.93 -0.70
C ALA A 206 -0.39 -27.77 0.10
N ARG A 207 -0.88 -28.67 0.97
CA ARG A 207 -0.01 -29.58 1.75
C ARG A 207 0.75 -30.55 0.85
N ARG A 208 0.09 -31.17 -0.12
CA ARG A 208 0.74 -32.12 -1.07
C ARG A 208 1.81 -31.42 -1.90
N GLN A 209 1.51 -30.21 -2.36
CA GLN A 209 2.37 -29.43 -3.25
C GLN A 209 3.44 -28.61 -2.50
N LYS A 210 3.45 -28.66 -1.15
CA LYS A 210 4.37 -27.89 -0.28
C LYS A 210 4.30 -26.38 -0.53
N ILE A 211 3.08 -25.86 -0.66
CA ILE A 211 2.84 -24.41 -0.84
C ILE A 211 2.79 -23.76 0.54
N ASP A 212 3.87 -23.06 0.92
CA ASP A 212 4.00 -22.41 2.23
C ASP A 212 3.14 -21.14 2.34
N ASN A 213 2.90 -20.43 1.24
CA ASN A 213 2.08 -19.22 1.22
C ASN A 213 0.57 -19.54 1.17
N PHE A 214 0.12 -20.34 2.13
CA PHE A 214 -1.27 -20.72 2.31
C PHE A 214 -1.92 -19.92 3.44
N TYR A 215 -3.05 -19.27 3.13
CA TYR A 215 -3.83 -18.46 4.05
C TYR A 215 -5.23 -19.04 4.24
N ASP A 216 -5.52 -19.50 5.45
CA ASP A 216 -6.83 -20.05 5.79
C ASP A 216 -7.88 -18.94 6.01
N PHE A 217 -9.15 -19.35 6.10
CA PHE A 217 -10.34 -18.50 5.94
C PHE A 217 -10.45 -17.28 6.87
N HIS A 218 -9.76 -17.29 8.02
CA HIS A 218 -9.82 -16.25 9.05
C HIS A 218 -8.70 -15.21 8.93
N LYS A 219 -7.83 -15.32 7.92
CA LYS A 219 -6.64 -14.45 7.79
C LYS A 219 -6.98 -13.10 7.18
N GLY A 220 -7.92 -13.02 6.25
CA GLY A 220 -8.29 -11.80 5.55
C GLY A 220 -8.48 -12.02 4.06
N THR A 221 -8.62 -10.92 3.32
CA THR A 221 -8.77 -10.97 1.86
C THR A 221 -7.42 -11.21 1.16
N SER A 222 -7.43 -12.01 0.09
CA SER A 222 -6.29 -12.45 -0.72
C SER A 222 -5.38 -11.31 -1.12
N HIS A 223 -5.94 -10.26 -1.72
CA HIS A 223 -5.19 -9.09 -2.15
C HIS A 223 -4.56 -8.32 -1.00
N GLN A 224 -5.28 -8.19 0.12
CA GLN A 224 -4.76 -7.57 1.33
C GLN A 224 -3.60 -8.40 1.89
N LEU A 225 -3.76 -9.72 1.97
CA LEU A 225 -2.74 -10.66 2.46
C LEU A 225 -1.49 -10.63 1.57
N ALA A 226 -1.66 -10.58 0.26
CA ALA A 226 -0.56 -10.49 -0.70
C ALA A 226 0.28 -9.20 -0.52
N ILE A 227 -0.40 -8.06 -0.36
CA ILE A 227 0.25 -6.76 -0.16
C ILE A 227 0.90 -6.66 1.24
N GLU A 228 0.19 -7.05 2.30
CA GLU A 228 0.64 -6.80 3.68
C GLU A 228 1.76 -7.72 4.16
N ASN A 229 1.91 -8.89 3.52
CA ASN A 229 2.98 -9.86 3.78
C ASN A 229 4.16 -9.71 2.80
N GLY A 230 4.14 -8.69 1.93
CA GLY A 230 5.28 -8.37 1.07
C GLY A 230 5.53 -9.36 -0.08
N HIS A 231 4.49 -10.10 -0.48
CA HIS A 231 4.58 -11.05 -1.59
C HIS A 231 4.65 -10.37 -2.96
N ILE A 232 3.99 -9.22 -3.07
CA ILE A 232 3.94 -8.45 -4.30
C ILE A 232 5.02 -7.37 -4.27
N LEU A 233 5.83 -7.33 -5.33
CA LEU A 233 6.92 -6.37 -5.48
C LEU A 233 6.74 -5.55 -6.76
N PRO A 234 7.23 -4.30 -6.79
CA PRO A 234 7.17 -3.44 -7.97
C PRO A 234 7.88 -4.07 -9.16
N GLY A 235 7.31 -3.95 -10.36
CA GLY A 235 7.86 -4.51 -11.59
C GLY A 235 7.55 -5.99 -11.83
N GLN A 236 6.77 -6.63 -10.97
CA GLN A 236 6.39 -8.04 -11.13
C GLN A 236 5.16 -8.22 -12.03
N LEU A 237 5.11 -9.34 -12.75
CA LEU A 237 3.89 -9.91 -13.33
C LEU A 237 3.20 -10.81 -12.29
N VAL A 238 1.94 -10.51 -12.01
CA VAL A 238 1.11 -11.27 -11.05
C VAL A 238 -0.15 -11.77 -11.74
N LEU A 239 -0.48 -13.05 -11.57
CA LEU A 239 -1.73 -13.63 -12.08
C LEU A 239 -2.66 -13.95 -10.91
N GLY A 240 -3.92 -13.56 -11.01
CA GLY A 240 -4.96 -13.87 -10.02
C GLY A 240 -6.15 -14.59 -10.65
N THR A 241 -6.88 -15.36 -9.84
CA THR A 241 -8.13 -16.02 -10.29
C THR A 241 -9.35 -15.09 -10.27
N ASP A 242 -9.25 -13.90 -9.71
CA ASP A 242 -10.35 -12.92 -9.69
C ASP A 242 -9.95 -11.56 -10.27
N ARG A 243 -10.95 -10.82 -10.75
CA ARG A 243 -10.76 -9.54 -11.43
C ARG A 243 -10.17 -8.45 -10.53
N TYR A 244 -10.28 -8.56 -9.20
CA TYR A 244 -9.74 -7.56 -8.28
C TYR A 244 -8.24 -7.73 -8.00
N ALA A 245 -7.59 -8.70 -8.65
CA ALA A 245 -6.14 -8.81 -8.73
C ALA A 245 -5.48 -7.51 -9.22
N VAL A 246 -6.20 -6.72 -10.02
CA VAL A 246 -5.76 -5.37 -10.45
C VAL A 246 -5.36 -4.46 -9.28
N SER A 247 -5.91 -4.67 -8.08
CA SER A 247 -5.57 -3.89 -6.88
C SER A 247 -4.10 -3.99 -6.48
N LEU A 248 -3.42 -5.08 -6.85
CA LEU A 248 -2.00 -5.31 -6.57
C LEU A 248 -1.09 -4.36 -7.36
N GLY A 249 -1.59 -3.75 -8.43
CA GLY A 249 -0.88 -2.70 -9.17
C GLY A 249 -0.68 -1.41 -8.37
N ALA A 250 -1.29 -1.27 -7.18
CA ALA A 250 -0.96 -0.20 -6.24
C ALA A 250 0.54 -0.16 -5.85
N LEU A 251 1.21 -1.32 -5.90
CA LEU A 251 2.65 -1.46 -5.67
C LEU A 251 3.50 -1.30 -6.93
N GLY A 252 2.90 -1.01 -8.09
CA GLY A 252 3.59 -0.96 -9.39
C GLY A 252 3.85 -2.34 -9.99
N ALA A 253 3.06 -3.35 -9.62
CA ALA A 253 3.04 -4.65 -10.28
C ALA A 253 2.03 -4.66 -11.45
N PHE A 254 2.31 -5.42 -12.49
CA PHE A 254 1.33 -5.70 -13.54
C PHE A 254 0.54 -6.95 -13.14
N ALA A 255 -0.64 -6.73 -12.54
CA ALA A 255 -1.49 -7.79 -12.05
C ALA A 255 -2.71 -7.98 -12.96
N VAL A 256 -2.93 -9.21 -13.41
CA VAL A 256 -4.01 -9.57 -14.32
C VAL A 256 -4.82 -10.76 -13.79
N SER A 257 -6.12 -10.76 -14.07
CA SER A 257 -6.95 -11.94 -13.83
C SER A 257 -6.90 -12.91 -15.01
N ILE A 258 -6.95 -14.19 -14.68
CA ILE A 258 -7.01 -15.33 -15.62
C ILE A 258 -8.06 -16.34 -15.16
N ASP A 259 -8.54 -17.16 -16.08
CA ASP A 259 -9.58 -18.15 -15.78
C ASP A 259 -9.01 -19.41 -15.11
N ALA A 260 -9.89 -20.22 -14.50
CA ALA A 260 -9.51 -21.44 -13.78
C ALA A 260 -8.67 -22.43 -14.63
N THR A 261 -9.00 -22.59 -15.91
CA THR A 261 -8.27 -23.49 -16.82
C THR A 261 -6.87 -22.95 -17.13
N GLU A 262 -6.75 -21.63 -17.35
CA GLU A 262 -5.46 -20.96 -17.53
C GLU A 262 -4.62 -21.07 -16.26
N MET A 263 -5.21 -20.86 -15.09
CA MET A 263 -4.53 -21.00 -13.81
C MET A 263 -4.03 -22.42 -13.59
N ALA A 264 -4.82 -23.46 -13.88
CA ALA A 264 -4.36 -24.85 -13.81
C ALA A 264 -3.15 -25.10 -14.72
N THR A 265 -3.15 -24.49 -15.92
CA THR A 265 -2.05 -24.60 -16.89
C THR A 265 -0.79 -23.87 -16.40
N VAL A 266 -0.95 -22.71 -15.75
CA VAL A 266 0.15 -21.97 -15.12
C VAL A 266 0.71 -22.73 -13.93
N LEU A 267 -0.15 -23.31 -13.08
CA LEU A 267 0.30 -24.14 -11.97
C LEU A 267 1.10 -25.35 -12.46
N ALA A 268 0.76 -25.91 -13.62
CA ALA A 268 1.48 -27.04 -14.22
C ALA A 268 2.78 -26.65 -14.93
N SER A 269 2.78 -25.56 -15.71
CA SER A 269 3.87 -25.23 -16.64
C SER A 269 4.68 -23.98 -16.27
N GLY A 270 4.14 -23.13 -15.39
CA GLY A 270 4.69 -21.80 -15.09
C GLY A 270 4.58 -20.80 -16.24
N ARG A 271 3.82 -21.09 -17.30
CA ARG A 271 3.76 -20.25 -18.49
C ARG A 271 2.33 -19.94 -18.92
N ILE A 272 2.13 -18.75 -19.48
CA ILE A 272 0.87 -18.34 -20.10
C ILE A 272 1.15 -17.41 -21.28
N TRP A 273 0.21 -17.37 -22.21
CA TRP A 273 0.23 -16.46 -23.34
C TRP A 273 -0.56 -15.19 -22.98
N LEU A 274 0.08 -14.03 -23.03
CA LEU A 274 -0.59 -12.75 -22.83
C LEU A 274 -0.41 -11.87 -24.06
N LYS A 275 -1.51 -11.27 -24.54
CA LYS A 275 -1.42 -10.19 -25.52
C LYS A 275 -1.07 -8.90 -24.81
N VAL A 276 -0.05 -8.20 -25.28
CA VAL A 276 0.43 -6.94 -24.72
C VAL A 276 -0.67 -5.87 -24.89
N PRO A 277 -1.27 -5.34 -23.82
CA PRO A 277 -2.32 -4.34 -23.92
C PRO A 277 -1.74 -2.94 -24.20
N SER A 278 -2.54 -2.04 -24.81
CA SER A 278 -2.19 -0.61 -24.84
C SER A 278 -2.32 -0.02 -23.42
N SER A 279 -1.78 1.17 -23.19
CA SER A 279 -1.83 1.83 -21.88
C SER A 279 -2.46 3.22 -21.97
N ILE A 280 -3.40 3.49 -21.09
CA ILE A 280 -4.01 4.80 -20.84
C ILE A 280 -3.33 5.42 -19.62
N ARG A 281 -2.96 6.69 -19.72
CA ARG A 281 -2.47 7.48 -18.60
C ARG A 281 -3.59 8.29 -17.97
N ILE A 282 -3.74 8.19 -16.65
CA ILE A 282 -4.64 9.04 -15.86
C ILE A 282 -3.79 9.88 -14.90
N ASP A 283 -3.71 11.17 -15.16
CA ASP A 283 -3.00 12.14 -14.32
C ASP A 283 -3.98 12.83 -13.37
N ILE A 284 -3.87 12.55 -12.07
CA ILE A 284 -4.73 13.13 -11.04
C ILE A 284 -3.95 14.19 -10.26
N SER A 285 -4.40 15.43 -10.37
CA SER A 285 -3.80 16.62 -9.78
C SER A 285 -4.79 17.34 -8.86
N GLY A 286 -4.32 18.37 -8.16
CA GLY A 286 -5.11 19.13 -7.18
C GLY A 286 -4.86 18.70 -5.73
N ARG A 287 -5.50 19.41 -4.81
CA ARG A 287 -5.51 19.15 -3.36
C ARG A 287 -6.83 18.50 -3.00
N ARG A 288 -6.75 17.36 -2.30
CA ARG A 288 -7.93 16.62 -1.86
C ARG A 288 -8.83 17.50 -0.96
N PRO A 289 -10.10 17.75 -1.36
CA PRO A 289 -11.04 18.51 -0.55
C PRO A 289 -11.43 17.76 0.74
N ARG A 290 -11.96 18.50 1.71
CA ARG A 290 -12.49 17.93 2.95
C ARG A 290 -13.66 16.99 2.63
N GLY A 291 -13.76 15.87 3.35
CA GLY A 291 -14.83 14.88 3.14
C GLY A 291 -14.65 13.98 1.91
N VAL A 292 -13.70 14.28 1.01
CA VAL A 292 -13.39 13.48 -0.17
C VAL A 292 -12.31 12.45 0.15
N TYR A 293 -12.54 11.20 -0.25
CA TYR A 293 -11.62 10.08 -0.13
C TYR A 293 -11.38 9.44 -1.50
N THR A 294 -10.47 8.47 -1.56
CA THR A 294 -10.08 7.87 -2.85
C THR A 294 -11.24 7.19 -3.56
N GLY A 295 -12.19 6.61 -2.82
CA GLY A 295 -13.43 6.07 -3.40
C GLY A 295 -14.18 7.13 -4.22
N ASP A 296 -14.32 8.34 -3.70
CA ASP A 296 -14.98 9.46 -4.39
C ASP A 296 -14.22 9.88 -5.65
N ILE A 297 -12.88 9.89 -5.58
CA ILE A 297 -12.01 10.21 -6.72
C ILE A 297 -12.18 9.18 -7.84
N VAL A 298 -12.20 7.89 -7.52
CA VAL A 298 -12.37 6.84 -8.54
C VAL A 298 -13.78 6.88 -9.14
N LEU A 299 -14.82 7.12 -8.33
CA LEU A 299 -16.17 7.30 -8.85
C LEU A 299 -16.24 8.47 -9.84
N ALA A 300 -15.58 9.59 -9.55
CA ALA A 300 -15.50 10.71 -10.50
C ALA A 300 -14.79 10.32 -11.81
N VAL A 301 -13.72 9.53 -11.72
CA VAL A 301 -13.02 8.99 -12.91
C VAL A 301 -13.92 8.03 -13.71
N ILE A 302 -14.61 7.09 -13.04
CA ILE A 302 -15.56 6.16 -13.67
C ILE A 302 -16.69 6.94 -14.36
N LYS A 303 -17.23 7.97 -13.72
CA LYS A 303 -18.29 8.81 -14.29
C LYS A 303 -17.86 9.49 -15.59
N GLN A 304 -16.60 9.90 -15.69
CA GLN A 304 -16.07 10.59 -16.86
C GLN A 304 -15.62 9.64 -17.98
N LEU A 305 -15.00 8.50 -17.63
CA LEU A 305 -14.48 7.54 -18.62
C LEU A 305 -15.51 6.50 -19.05
N GLY A 306 -16.54 6.26 -18.25
CA GLY A 306 -17.47 5.15 -18.43
C GLY A 306 -16.84 3.79 -18.10
N THR A 307 -17.58 2.71 -18.39
CA THR A 307 -17.21 1.34 -18.01
C THR A 307 -16.47 0.55 -19.08
N THR A 308 -16.36 1.08 -20.31
CA THR A 308 -15.81 0.35 -21.46
C THR A 308 -14.52 0.96 -22.01
N ARG A 309 -14.20 2.22 -21.68
CA ARG A 309 -13.07 2.94 -22.29
C ARG A 309 -11.70 2.33 -22.00
N ALA A 310 -11.58 1.62 -20.88
CA ALA A 310 -10.35 0.92 -20.51
C ALA A 310 -10.36 -0.57 -20.86
N GLU A 311 -11.37 -1.06 -21.58
CA GLU A 311 -11.51 -2.48 -21.91
C GLU A 311 -10.25 -3.04 -22.59
N TYR A 312 -9.67 -4.09 -21.99
CA TYR A 312 -8.41 -4.72 -22.41
C TYR A 312 -7.18 -3.81 -22.45
N ARG A 313 -7.26 -2.60 -21.87
CA ARG A 313 -6.13 -1.65 -21.76
C ARG A 313 -5.57 -1.66 -20.35
N THR A 314 -4.33 -1.19 -20.19
CA THR A 314 -3.75 -0.91 -18.87
C THR A 314 -4.08 0.53 -18.46
N ILE A 315 -4.53 0.74 -17.24
CA ILE A 315 -4.59 2.08 -16.65
C ILE A 315 -3.31 2.32 -15.84
N GLU A 316 -2.57 3.36 -16.18
CA GLU A 316 -1.43 3.83 -15.40
C GLU A 316 -1.78 5.18 -14.73
N TYR A 317 -1.78 5.20 -13.39
CA TYR A 317 -2.07 6.36 -12.58
C TYR A 317 -0.82 7.17 -12.25
N TYR A 318 -0.90 8.47 -12.52
CA TYR A 318 0.12 9.48 -12.27
C TYR A 318 -0.48 10.71 -11.59
N GLY A 319 0.38 11.68 -11.29
CA GLY A 319 -0.03 12.99 -10.82
C GLY A 319 0.17 13.20 -9.32
N ARG A 320 0.16 14.47 -8.92
CA ARG A 320 0.49 14.88 -7.55
C ARG A 320 -0.47 14.29 -6.51
N ALA A 321 -1.74 14.12 -6.84
CA ALA A 321 -2.72 13.54 -5.91
C ALA A 321 -2.39 12.07 -5.62
N VAL A 322 -2.11 11.27 -6.67
CA VAL A 322 -1.67 9.87 -6.55
C VAL A 322 -0.36 9.77 -5.76
N ALA A 323 0.56 10.71 -5.99
CA ALA A 323 1.83 10.75 -5.27
C ALA A 323 1.67 10.98 -3.75
N SER A 324 0.62 11.72 -3.36
CA SER A 324 0.29 11.98 -1.96
C SER A 324 -0.53 10.88 -1.28
N MET A 325 -1.10 9.94 -2.04
CA MET A 325 -1.93 8.87 -1.51
C MET A 325 -1.13 7.90 -0.64
N SER A 326 -1.75 7.42 0.44
CA SER A 326 -1.25 6.29 1.21
C SER A 326 -1.30 5.00 0.37
N MET A 327 -0.60 3.95 0.81
CA MET A 327 -0.70 2.66 0.11
C MET A 327 -2.14 2.10 0.16
N SER A 328 -2.85 2.30 1.29
CA SER A 328 -4.26 1.93 1.42
C SER A 328 -5.11 2.59 0.33
N GLU A 329 -4.91 3.89 0.14
CA GLU A 329 -5.61 4.70 -0.86
C GLU A 329 -5.27 4.26 -2.29
N ARG A 330 -3.99 3.98 -2.60
CA ARG A 330 -3.60 3.44 -3.90
C ARG A 330 -4.21 2.07 -4.18
N THR A 331 -4.35 1.22 -3.17
CA THR A 331 -5.02 -0.07 -3.34
C THR A 331 -6.51 0.13 -3.64
N THR A 332 -7.20 1.03 -2.94
CA THR A 332 -8.59 1.38 -3.28
C THR A 332 -8.70 1.97 -4.69
N LEU A 333 -7.75 2.82 -5.10
CA LEU A 333 -7.66 3.39 -6.45
C LEU A 333 -7.64 2.29 -7.50
N CYS A 334 -6.65 1.40 -7.45
CA CYS A 334 -6.50 0.31 -8.41
C CYS A 334 -7.62 -0.73 -8.32
N TYR A 335 -8.14 -1.01 -7.12
CA TYR A 335 -9.24 -1.96 -6.91
C TYR A 335 -10.50 -1.50 -7.65
N LEU A 336 -10.92 -0.25 -7.45
CA LEU A 336 -12.13 0.30 -8.05
C LEU A 336 -11.99 0.52 -9.56
N SER A 337 -10.76 0.60 -10.08
CA SER A 337 -10.52 0.62 -11.52
C SER A 337 -11.07 -0.60 -12.25
N ALA A 338 -11.26 -1.73 -11.57
CA ALA A 338 -11.85 -2.95 -12.15
C ALA A 338 -13.21 -2.69 -12.83
N GLU A 339 -13.97 -1.70 -12.34
CA GLU A 339 -15.29 -1.36 -12.89
C GLU A 339 -15.23 -0.65 -14.26
N MET A 340 -14.04 -0.23 -14.70
CA MET A 340 -13.80 0.31 -16.05
C MET A 340 -13.37 -0.76 -17.07
N GLY A 341 -13.30 -2.03 -16.66
CA GLY A 341 -12.86 -3.15 -17.50
C GLY A 341 -11.36 -3.22 -17.87
N PRO A 342 -10.40 -2.61 -17.14
CA PRO A 342 -9.00 -2.68 -17.52
C PRO A 342 -8.44 -4.09 -17.45
N LYS A 343 -7.46 -4.40 -18.31
CA LYS A 343 -6.66 -5.63 -18.16
C LYS A 343 -5.81 -5.58 -16.89
N ALA A 344 -5.28 -4.40 -16.56
CA ALA A 344 -4.54 -4.11 -15.34
C ALA A 344 -4.66 -2.62 -14.98
N ALA A 345 -4.54 -2.29 -13.70
CA ALA A 345 -4.46 -0.91 -13.22
C ALA A 345 -3.26 -0.77 -12.28
N MET A 346 -2.42 0.23 -12.46
CA MET A 346 -1.20 0.39 -11.65
C MET A 346 -0.90 1.84 -11.30
N CYS A 347 -0.29 2.02 -10.13
CA CYS A 347 0.33 3.27 -9.73
C CYS A 347 1.82 3.23 -10.04
N SER A 348 2.38 4.35 -10.52
CA SER A 348 3.83 4.44 -10.71
C SER A 348 4.60 4.22 -9.40
N PHE A 349 5.78 3.61 -9.51
CA PHE A 349 6.64 3.37 -8.36
C PHE A 349 7.19 4.68 -7.79
N GLU A 350 6.93 4.91 -6.50
CA GLU A 350 7.34 6.13 -5.81
C GLU A 350 7.88 5.85 -4.40
N ALA A 351 8.32 6.91 -3.72
CA ALA A 351 8.87 6.83 -2.36
C ALA A 351 7.91 6.17 -1.36
N ILE A 352 6.59 6.37 -1.50
CA ILE A 352 5.58 5.72 -0.65
C ILE A 352 5.61 4.20 -0.79
N THR A 353 5.80 3.68 -2.01
CA THR A 353 5.89 2.23 -2.28
C THR A 353 7.13 1.64 -1.63
N ARG A 354 8.29 2.30 -1.80
CA ARG A 354 9.53 1.91 -1.12
C ARG A 354 9.38 1.90 0.40
N ARG A 355 8.80 2.97 0.97
CA ARG A 355 8.57 3.09 2.41
C ARG A 355 7.60 2.02 2.91
N TYR A 356 6.56 1.70 2.15
CA TYR A 356 5.61 0.66 2.50
C TYR A 356 6.29 -0.72 2.55
N LEU A 357 7.14 -1.05 1.58
CA LEU A 357 7.82 -2.35 1.52
C LEU A 357 8.98 -2.49 2.53
N THR A 358 9.48 -1.37 3.06
CA THR A 358 10.53 -1.38 4.08
C THR A 358 10.07 -2.15 5.32
N GLY A 359 10.80 -3.20 5.70
CA GLY A 359 10.47 -4.08 6.82
C GLY A 359 9.31 -5.06 6.56
N ARG A 360 8.77 -5.12 5.33
CA ARG A 360 7.77 -6.12 4.91
C ARG A 360 8.33 -7.24 4.05
N THR A 361 9.46 -7.00 3.39
CA THR A 361 10.13 -7.99 2.54
C THR A 361 11.65 -7.81 2.64
N ASN A 362 12.37 -8.94 2.57
CA ASN A 362 13.83 -8.96 2.44
C ASN A 362 14.26 -9.27 0.99
N THR A 363 13.31 -9.53 0.10
CA THR A 363 13.56 -9.87 -1.30
C THR A 363 13.96 -8.61 -2.06
N SER A 364 15.07 -8.68 -2.80
CA SER A 364 15.47 -7.60 -3.70
C SER A 364 14.46 -7.46 -4.84
N TYR A 365 14.05 -6.23 -5.14
CA TYR A 365 13.18 -5.93 -6.27
C TYR A 365 13.73 -4.80 -7.11
N LYS A 366 13.41 -4.83 -8.40
CA LYS A 366 13.77 -3.80 -9.38
C LYS A 366 12.48 -3.13 -9.86
N PRO A 367 12.18 -1.91 -9.35
CA PRO A 367 11.03 -1.18 -9.83
C PRO A 367 11.12 -0.91 -11.32
N VAL A 368 10.00 -1.04 -12.01
CA VAL A 368 9.87 -0.70 -13.43
C VAL A 368 8.99 0.55 -13.52
N ILE A 369 9.44 1.52 -14.30
CA ILE A 369 8.69 2.74 -14.62
C ILE A 369 8.74 2.97 -16.13
N ALA A 370 7.69 3.59 -16.67
CA ALA A 370 7.63 3.99 -18.07
C ALA A 370 8.85 4.84 -18.47
N ASP A 371 9.24 4.76 -19.74
CA ASP A 371 10.23 5.69 -20.30
C ASP A 371 9.71 7.14 -20.26
N LYS A 372 10.64 8.08 -20.26
CA LYS A 372 10.32 9.52 -20.28
C LYS A 372 9.59 9.95 -21.54
N ASP A 373 9.94 9.37 -22.69
CA ASP A 373 9.39 9.71 -24.01
C ASP A 373 8.29 8.73 -24.44
N THR A 374 7.70 7.99 -23.48
CA THR A 374 6.59 7.06 -23.72
C THR A 374 5.36 7.75 -24.28
N VAL A 375 4.79 7.12 -25.31
CA VAL A 375 3.51 7.52 -25.88
C VAL A 375 2.43 6.59 -25.32
N PHE A 376 1.46 7.18 -24.63
CA PHE A 376 0.26 6.48 -24.18
C PHE A 376 -0.82 6.54 -25.26
N ASP A 377 -1.70 5.54 -25.27
CA ASP A 377 -2.83 5.47 -26.21
C ASP A 377 -3.76 6.68 -26.00
N GLU A 378 -4.07 6.97 -24.74
CA GLU A 378 -4.85 8.14 -24.33
C GLU A 378 -4.31 8.70 -23.02
N VAL A 379 -4.42 10.02 -22.84
CA VAL A 379 -4.00 10.74 -21.63
C VAL A 379 -5.16 11.56 -21.10
N TYR A 380 -5.54 11.30 -19.85
CA TYR A 380 -6.59 12.03 -19.16
C TYR A 380 -6.03 12.84 -18.01
N GLN A 381 -6.52 14.07 -17.85
CA GLN A 381 -6.15 14.95 -16.75
C GLN A 381 -7.38 15.19 -15.87
N PHE A 382 -7.23 14.91 -14.59
CA PHE A 382 -8.26 15.10 -13.58
C PHE A 382 -7.75 16.07 -12.52
N ASN A 383 -8.50 17.15 -12.27
CA ASN A 383 -8.26 18.04 -11.14
C ASN A 383 -9.33 17.80 -10.06
N ILE A 384 -8.91 17.42 -8.85
CA ILE A 384 -9.80 17.10 -7.73
C ILE A 384 -10.09 18.30 -6.79
N ASP A 385 -9.57 19.50 -7.06
CA ASP A 385 -9.69 20.68 -6.18
C ASP A 385 -11.14 21.05 -5.82
N ARG A 386 -12.09 20.76 -6.73
CA ARG A 386 -13.52 21.06 -6.57
C ARG A 386 -14.38 19.80 -6.45
N LEU A 387 -13.76 18.64 -6.27
CA LEU A 387 -14.49 17.39 -6.10
C LEU A 387 -15.26 17.42 -4.77
N THR A 388 -16.49 16.90 -4.79
CA THR A 388 -17.33 16.70 -3.60
C THR A 388 -17.48 15.20 -3.32
N PRO A 389 -17.90 14.79 -2.12
CA PRO A 389 -18.19 13.38 -1.84
C PRO A 389 -19.15 12.79 -2.88
N GLN A 390 -18.85 11.60 -3.37
CA GLN A 390 -19.61 10.90 -4.42
C GLN A 390 -20.29 9.65 -3.85
N ILE A 391 -21.37 9.24 -4.50
CA ILE A 391 -22.12 8.03 -4.21
C ILE A 391 -22.52 7.36 -5.53
N ALA A 392 -22.44 6.04 -5.55
CA ALA A 392 -22.81 5.23 -6.71
C ALA A 392 -24.00 4.31 -6.37
N GLY A 393 -24.94 4.17 -7.30
CA GLY A 393 -26.13 3.32 -7.13
C GLY A 393 -27.46 4.05 -7.43
N PRO A 394 -28.59 3.39 -7.19
CA PRO A 394 -28.71 2.08 -6.55
C PRO A 394 -28.31 0.92 -7.48
N ASN A 395 -27.76 -0.16 -6.91
CA ASN A 395 -27.55 -1.49 -7.53
C ASN A 395 -26.64 -1.55 -8.76
N VAL A 396 -26.18 -0.40 -9.28
CA VAL A 396 -25.21 -0.32 -10.37
C VAL A 396 -24.17 0.75 -10.05
N ILE A 397 -22.90 0.44 -10.29
CA ILE A 397 -21.80 1.35 -9.93
C ILE A 397 -21.72 2.56 -10.89
N ASN A 398 -22.31 2.47 -12.08
CA ASN A 398 -22.23 3.50 -13.12
C ASN A 398 -23.16 4.71 -12.88
N THR A 399 -24.13 4.59 -11.95
CA THR A 399 -25.02 5.70 -11.60
C THR A 399 -24.38 6.50 -10.47
N ILE A 400 -23.61 7.53 -10.84
CA ILE A 400 -22.75 8.27 -9.91
C ILE A 400 -23.24 9.71 -9.72
N LYS A 401 -23.53 10.06 -8.47
CA LYS A 401 -24.03 11.39 -8.07
C LYS A 401 -23.20 11.95 -6.90
N PRO A 402 -23.14 13.28 -6.73
CA PRO A 402 -22.73 13.89 -5.47
C PRO A 402 -23.61 13.40 -4.32
N VAL A 403 -23.03 13.14 -3.15
CA VAL A 403 -23.76 12.69 -1.95
C VAL A 403 -24.92 13.62 -1.60
N ARG A 404 -24.73 14.94 -1.79
CA ARG A 404 -25.74 15.96 -1.49
C ARG A 404 -27.06 15.80 -2.27
N GLU A 405 -27.04 15.16 -3.44
CA GLU A 405 -28.27 14.92 -4.22
C GLU A 405 -29.15 13.82 -3.62
N LEU A 406 -28.59 12.93 -2.80
CA LEU A 406 -29.29 11.84 -2.13
C LEU A 406 -29.38 12.06 -0.61
N GLU A 407 -28.97 13.23 -0.13
CA GLU A 407 -28.95 13.55 1.29
C GLU A 407 -30.36 13.50 1.89
N GLY A 408 -30.49 12.83 3.03
CA GLY A 408 -31.78 12.61 3.70
C GLY A 408 -32.47 11.29 3.34
N LEU A 409 -32.02 10.56 2.31
CA LEU A 409 -32.58 9.24 1.98
C LEU A 409 -32.27 8.23 3.09
N SER A 410 -33.29 7.57 3.64
CA SER A 410 -33.15 6.65 4.78
C SER A 410 -32.33 5.40 4.43
N ILE A 411 -31.50 4.95 5.38
CA ILE A 411 -30.63 3.77 5.25
C ILE A 411 -30.86 2.87 6.46
N GLN A 412 -31.11 1.57 6.23
CA GLN A 412 -31.36 0.59 7.29
C GLN A 412 -30.11 -0.22 7.62
N GLN A 413 -29.15 -0.31 6.70
CA GLN A 413 -27.93 -1.07 6.90
C GLN A 413 -26.71 -0.37 6.29
N ILE A 414 -25.59 -0.45 6.99
CA ILE A 414 -24.31 0.06 6.52
C ILE A 414 -23.26 -1.01 6.67
N ILE A 415 -22.53 -1.29 5.59
CA ILE A 415 -21.43 -2.26 5.56
C ILE A 415 -20.12 -1.53 5.24
N ILE A 416 -19.18 -1.55 6.17
CA ILE A 416 -17.86 -0.94 6.00
C ILE A 416 -16.82 -2.04 5.99
N GLY A 417 -16.03 -2.14 4.92
CA GLY A 417 -14.90 -3.06 4.83
C GLY A 417 -14.92 -4.01 3.63
N THR A 418 -14.16 -5.11 3.75
CA THR A 418 -13.72 -6.11 2.72
C THR A 418 -12.37 -5.81 2.05
N CYS A 419 -12.23 -5.98 0.74
CA CYS A 419 -10.97 -5.88 -0.02
C CYS A 419 -10.74 -4.49 -0.66
N SER A 420 -11.83 -3.78 -0.98
CA SER A 420 -11.85 -2.40 -1.50
C SER A 420 -11.48 -1.36 -0.45
N ASN A 421 -12.06 -1.51 0.75
CA ASN A 421 -11.84 -0.70 1.94
C ASN A 421 -11.87 -1.62 3.18
N GLY A 422 -11.52 -1.11 4.35
CA GLY A 422 -11.43 -1.87 5.60
C GLY A 422 -10.00 -2.02 6.12
N ARG A 423 -9.06 -1.27 5.53
CA ARG A 423 -7.69 -1.15 6.01
C ARG A 423 -7.67 -0.25 7.25
N PHE A 424 -6.54 -0.23 7.95
CA PHE A 424 -6.40 0.55 9.19
C PHE A 424 -6.78 2.03 9.01
N ASP A 425 -6.41 2.64 7.88
CA ASP A 425 -6.75 4.03 7.56
C ASP A 425 -8.27 4.25 7.44
N ASP A 426 -8.99 3.33 6.79
CA ASP A 426 -10.45 3.40 6.66
C ASP A 426 -11.13 3.28 8.03
N LEU A 427 -10.73 2.28 8.82
CA LEU A 427 -11.27 2.07 10.16
C LEU A 427 -11.03 3.26 11.08
N ARG A 428 -9.88 3.92 10.94
CA ARG A 428 -9.54 5.13 11.70
C ARG A 428 -10.45 6.30 11.34
N VAL A 429 -10.76 6.50 10.06
CA VAL A 429 -11.71 7.53 9.61
C VAL A 429 -13.08 7.30 10.25
N VAL A 430 -13.59 6.08 10.16
CA VAL A 430 -14.91 5.70 10.69
C VAL A 430 -14.95 5.86 12.21
N ALA A 431 -13.95 5.32 12.92
CA ALA A 431 -13.86 5.44 14.37
C ALA A 431 -13.77 6.90 14.82
N ASN A 432 -13.04 7.77 14.10
CA ASN A 432 -12.93 9.18 14.45
C ASN A 432 -14.27 9.93 14.33
N ILE A 433 -15.09 9.60 13.33
CA ILE A 433 -16.42 10.18 13.13
C ILE A 433 -17.40 9.67 14.20
N LEU A 434 -17.36 8.37 14.51
CA LEU A 434 -18.27 7.74 15.46
C LEU A 434 -17.90 7.97 16.93
N LYS A 435 -16.68 8.44 17.23
CA LYS A 435 -16.18 8.58 18.60
C LYS A 435 -17.08 9.46 19.48
N GLY A 436 -17.60 8.86 20.54
CA GLY A 436 -18.46 9.53 21.52
C GLY A 436 -19.92 9.65 21.09
N ASN A 437 -20.28 9.11 19.93
CA ASN A 437 -21.64 9.11 19.40
C ASN A 437 -22.19 7.68 19.34
N LYS A 438 -23.48 7.54 19.05
CA LYS A 438 -24.15 6.26 18.82
C LYS A 438 -24.67 6.20 17.38
N VAL A 439 -24.60 5.02 16.78
CA VAL A 439 -25.27 4.71 15.52
C VAL A 439 -26.77 4.91 15.71
N ASP A 440 -27.44 5.44 14.69
CA ASP A 440 -28.88 5.64 14.69
C ASP A 440 -29.62 4.33 14.95
N SER A 441 -30.64 4.36 15.81
CA SER A 441 -31.40 3.17 16.22
C SER A 441 -32.09 2.42 15.07
N GLN A 442 -32.32 3.09 13.93
CA GLN A 442 -32.92 2.51 12.73
C GLN A 442 -31.87 1.96 11.75
N CYS A 443 -30.58 2.05 12.07
CA CYS A 443 -29.48 1.67 11.19
C CYS A 443 -28.59 0.59 11.82
N ARG A 444 -28.36 -0.49 11.06
CA ARG A 444 -27.44 -1.58 11.43
C ARG A 444 -26.06 -1.28 10.84
N LEU A 445 -25.06 -0.99 11.67
CA LEU A 445 -23.68 -0.79 11.20
C LEU A 445 -22.85 -2.05 11.38
N ILE A 446 -22.32 -2.57 10.27
CA ILE A 446 -21.44 -3.74 10.22
C ILE A 446 -20.05 -3.29 9.74
N VAL A 447 -19.01 -3.66 10.49
CA VAL A 447 -17.62 -3.28 10.17
C VAL A 447 -16.73 -4.51 10.06
N MET A 448 -16.03 -4.63 8.93
CA MET A 448 -15.22 -5.79 8.55
C MET A 448 -13.77 -5.36 8.21
N PRO A 449 -12.82 -5.52 9.13
CA PRO A 449 -11.41 -5.24 8.84
C PRO A 449 -10.87 -6.16 7.73
N ALA A 450 -10.04 -5.62 6.83
CA ALA A 450 -9.59 -6.30 5.60
C ALA A 450 -8.68 -7.53 5.85
N SER A 451 -8.03 -7.60 7.02
CA SER A 451 -7.23 -8.74 7.46
C SER A 451 -7.14 -8.82 8.97
N HIS A 452 -6.81 -10.02 9.47
CA HIS A 452 -6.62 -10.27 10.89
C HIS A 452 -5.53 -9.35 11.48
N LYS A 453 -4.49 -9.06 10.69
CA LYS A 453 -3.44 -8.10 11.08
C LYS A 453 -3.99 -6.69 11.27
N VAL A 454 -4.85 -6.23 10.35
CA VAL A 454 -5.54 -4.94 10.48
C VAL A 454 -6.48 -4.94 11.69
N TYR A 455 -7.23 -6.02 11.92
CA TYR A 455 -8.09 -6.18 13.10
C TYR A 455 -7.30 -6.00 14.39
N LEU A 456 -6.17 -6.71 14.55
CA LEU A 456 -5.32 -6.63 15.73
C LEU A 456 -4.69 -5.24 15.90
N GLU A 457 -4.28 -4.60 14.81
CA GLU A 457 -3.74 -3.24 14.86
C GLU A 457 -4.81 -2.23 15.30
N ALA A 458 -6.01 -2.32 14.74
CA ALA A 458 -7.17 -1.51 15.12
C ALA A 458 -7.57 -1.75 16.59
N LEU A 459 -7.52 -2.99 17.06
CA LEU A 459 -7.80 -3.35 18.45
C LEU A 459 -6.77 -2.72 19.39
N LYS A 460 -5.48 -2.88 19.09
CA LYS A 460 -4.37 -2.30 19.86
C LYS A 460 -4.46 -0.77 19.94
N LYS A 461 -4.96 -0.12 18.90
CA LYS A 461 -5.14 1.34 18.83
C LYS A 461 -6.48 1.82 19.40
N GLY A 462 -7.32 0.91 19.89
CA GLY A 462 -8.62 1.23 20.49
C GLY A 462 -9.72 1.59 19.49
N LEU A 463 -9.49 1.40 18.18
CA LEU A 463 -10.51 1.69 17.15
C LEU A 463 -11.68 0.72 17.26
N ILE A 464 -11.40 -0.57 17.47
CA ILE A 464 -12.45 -1.59 17.63
C ILE A 464 -13.36 -1.26 18.82
N ARG A 465 -12.78 -0.81 19.95
CA ARG A 465 -13.55 -0.37 21.11
C ARG A 465 -14.47 0.81 20.76
N ILE A 466 -13.96 1.83 20.09
CA ILE A 466 -14.77 3.00 19.68
C ILE A 466 -15.94 2.58 18.79
N LEU A 467 -15.70 1.69 17.82
CA LEU A 467 -16.73 1.19 16.91
C LEU A 467 -17.80 0.39 17.67
N ALA A 468 -17.40 -0.51 18.56
CA ALA A 468 -18.31 -1.30 19.39
C ALA A 468 -19.12 -0.41 20.35
N GLU A 469 -18.48 0.56 21.00
CA GLU A 469 -19.13 1.55 21.86
C GLU A 469 -20.15 2.40 21.09
N ALA A 470 -19.89 2.69 19.80
CA ALA A 470 -20.86 3.39 18.95
C ALA A 470 -22.08 2.52 18.57
N GLY A 471 -22.03 1.20 18.79
CA GLY A 471 -23.10 0.26 18.42
C GLY A 471 -22.84 -0.48 17.10
N ALA A 472 -21.61 -0.46 16.58
CA ALA A 472 -21.25 -1.23 15.40
C ALA A 472 -21.05 -2.72 15.71
N MET A 473 -21.53 -3.59 14.84
CA MET A 473 -21.16 -5.00 14.81
C MET A 473 -19.81 -5.15 14.11
N VAL A 474 -18.73 -5.25 14.90
CA VAL A 474 -17.39 -5.52 14.36
C VAL A 474 -17.20 -7.02 14.19
N ILE A 475 -16.94 -7.44 12.97
CA ILE A 475 -16.79 -8.85 12.60
C ILE A 475 -15.31 -9.16 12.43
N SER A 476 -14.92 -10.40 12.68
CA SER A 476 -13.58 -10.87 12.37
C SER A 476 -13.29 -10.71 10.88
N SER A 477 -12.01 -10.60 10.54
CA SER A 477 -11.57 -10.49 9.15
C SER A 477 -11.82 -11.79 8.41
N THR A 478 -12.86 -11.78 7.59
CA THR A 478 -13.36 -12.96 6.88
C THR A 478 -13.66 -12.63 5.43
N ASN A 479 -14.05 -13.66 4.69
CA ASN A 479 -14.36 -13.71 3.27
C ASN A 479 -15.21 -12.53 2.73
N MET A 480 -14.98 -12.17 1.45
CA MET A 480 -15.81 -11.26 0.67
C MET A 480 -17.30 -11.66 0.59
N SER A 481 -17.64 -12.96 0.68
CA SER A 481 -19.03 -13.46 0.67
C SER A 481 -19.89 -12.89 1.78
N ILE A 482 -19.29 -12.63 2.94
CA ILE A 482 -20.03 -12.23 4.14
C ILE A 482 -20.68 -10.86 3.95
N ALA A 483 -20.09 -9.96 3.15
CA ALA A 483 -20.77 -8.74 2.75
C ALA A 483 -22.06 -9.05 1.95
N GLY A 484 -22.01 -10.05 1.06
CA GLY A 484 -23.17 -10.56 0.35
C GLY A 484 -24.18 -11.30 1.25
N GLU A 485 -23.72 -11.98 2.30
CA GLU A 485 -24.61 -12.62 3.29
C GLU A 485 -25.37 -11.57 4.11
N PHE A 486 -24.70 -10.49 4.54
CA PHE A 486 -25.39 -9.36 5.18
C PHE A 486 -26.31 -8.62 4.21
N GLN A 487 -26.04 -8.62 2.92
CA GLN A 487 -27.02 -8.09 1.96
C GLN A 487 -28.28 -8.96 1.89
N ARG A 488 -28.17 -10.28 2.11
CA ARG A 488 -29.34 -11.16 2.18
C ARG A 488 -30.21 -10.94 3.42
N THR A 489 -29.71 -10.24 4.43
CA THR A 489 -30.53 -9.86 5.61
C THR A 489 -31.37 -8.61 5.39
N LEU A 490 -31.26 -7.97 4.22
CA LEU A 490 -32.11 -6.82 3.86
C LEU A 490 -33.52 -7.29 3.49
N ALA A 491 -34.53 -6.64 4.07
CA ALA A 491 -35.92 -6.85 3.68
C ALA A 491 -36.27 -6.04 2.42
N PRO A 492 -37.28 -6.45 1.62
CA PRO A 492 -37.77 -5.65 0.49
C PRO A 492 -38.07 -4.21 0.91
N GLY A 493 -37.58 -3.23 0.14
CA GLY A 493 -37.70 -1.80 0.44
C GLY A 493 -36.62 -1.23 1.36
N GLU A 494 -35.78 -2.06 2.00
CA GLU A 494 -34.63 -1.58 2.76
C GLU A 494 -33.48 -1.16 1.84
N ARG A 495 -32.72 -0.15 2.33
CA ARG A 495 -31.54 0.38 1.67
C ARG A 495 -30.27 0.04 2.44
N CYS A 496 -29.22 -0.29 1.70
CA CYS A 496 -27.89 -0.54 2.22
C CYS A 496 -26.87 0.43 1.63
N LEU A 497 -26.07 1.05 2.50
CA LEU A 497 -24.91 1.83 2.10
C LEU A 497 -23.65 1.01 2.38
N THR A 498 -22.75 0.86 1.41
CA THR A 498 -21.57 -0.01 1.54
C THR A 498 -20.30 0.68 1.06
N THR A 499 -19.16 0.29 1.63
CA THR A 499 -17.84 0.62 1.07
C THR A 499 -17.27 -0.52 0.23
N SER A 500 -18.10 -1.51 -0.15
CA SER A 500 -17.70 -2.68 -0.92
C SER A 500 -18.43 -2.73 -2.27
N VAL A 501 -17.68 -2.60 -3.37
CA VAL A 501 -18.25 -2.63 -4.73
C VAL A 501 -18.70 -4.02 -5.16
N SER A 502 -18.06 -5.09 -4.67
CA SER A 502 -18.52 -6.46 -4.96
C SER A 502 -19.94 -6.70 -4.45
N ALA A 503 -20.32 -5.99 -3.38
CA ALA A 503 -21.66 -6.02 -2.83
C ALA A 503 -22.69 -5.39 -3.80
N ILE A 504 -22.33 -4.35 -4.55
CA ILE A 504 -23.22 -3.80 -5.60
C ILE A 504 -23.27 -4.73 -6.80
N ALA A 505 -22.15 -5.25 -7.26
CA ALA A 505 -22.10 -6.10 -8.46
C ALA A 505 -22.95 -7.39 -8.33
N ASN A 506 -23.18 -7.87 -7.10
CA ASN A 506 -23.98 -9.07 -6.82
C ASN A 506 -25.48 -8.80 -6.66
N SER A 507 -25.96 -7.58 -6.92
CA SER A 507 -27.36 -7.18 -6.71
C SER A 507 -28.34 -7.67 -7.78
N GLU A 508 -27.90 -8.45 -8.76
CA GLU A 508 -28.76 -9.03 -9.83
C GLU A 508 -29.88 -9.93 -9.27
N LYS A 509 -29.80 -10.32 -7.99
CA LYS A 509 -30.82 -11.08 -7.25
C LYS A 509 -31.56 -10.25 -6.20
N ASN A 510 -31.68 -8.93 -6.38
CA ASN A 510 -32.31 -8.06 -5.39
C ASN A 510 -33.83 -8.26 -5.33
N ASN A 511 -34.29 -8.78 -4.18
CA ASN A 511 -35.70 -8.86 -3.78
C ASN A 511 -36.29 -7.46 -3.43
N GLY A 512 -36.11 -6.47 -4.30
CA GLY A 512 -36.61 -5.10 -4.08
C GLY A 512 -35.78 -4.25 -3.11
N THR A 513 -34.49 -4.54 -2.94
CA THR A 513 -33.55 -3.78 -2.10
C THR A 513 -32.71 -2.79 -2.93
N GLU A 514 -32.26 -1.70 -2.31
CA GLU A 514 -31.39 -0.71 -2.95
C GLU A 514 -30.02 -0.65 -2.26
N ILE A 515 -28.94 -0.77 -3.04
CA ILE A 515 -27.57 -0.83 -2.53
C ILE A 515 -26.75 0.29 -3.15
N TYR A 516 -26.10 1.09 -2.31
CA TYR A 516 -25.29 2.24 -2.71
C TYR A 516 -23.85 2.10 -2.23
N PHE A 517 -22.89 2.59 -3.02
CA PHE A 517 -21.46 2.57 -2.69
C PHE A 517 -20.99 3.98 -2.39
N CYS A 518 -20.22 4.12 -1.33
CA CYS A 518 -19.65 5.41 -0.92
C CYS A 518 -18.31 5.24 -0.19
N SER A 519 -17.67 6.35 0.14
CA SER A 519 -16.47 6.35 0.97
C SER A 519 -16.75 5.98 2.44
N PRO A 520 -15.74 5.53 3.21
CA PRO A 520 -15.88 5.24 4.64
C PRO A 520 -16.38 6.43 5.46
N ALA A 521 -16.05 7.66 5.06
CA ALA A 521 -16.53 8.85 5.76
C ALA A 521 -18.03 9.10 5.53
N THR A 522 -18.50 8.98 4.28
CA THR A 522 -19.93 9.07 3.96
C THR A 522 -20.72 7.98 4.70
N ALA A 523 -20.19 6.76 4.72
CA ALA A 523 -20.80 5.66 5.47
C ALA A 523 -20.90 5.95 6.99
N ALA A 524 -19.81 6.44 7.60
CA ALA A 524 -19.78 6.76 9.02
C ALA A 524 -20.72 7.92 9.40
N ALA A 525 -20.75 8.99 8.58
CA ALA A 525 -21.66 10.11 8.80
C ALA A 525 -23.12 9.67 8.66
N SER A 526 -23.41 8.81 7.68
CA SER A 526 -24.76 8.28 7.47
C SER A 526 -25.20 7.35 8.62
N ALA A 527 -24.26 6.60 9.21
CA ALA A 527 -24.54 5.74 10.37
C ALA A 527 -25.00 6.52 11.60
N LEU A 528 -24.52 7.75 11.78
CA LEU A 528 -24.96 8.62 12.88
C LEU A 528 -26.38 9.18 12.68
N ASN A 529 -26.87 9.23 11.44
CA ASN A 529 -28.09 9.96 11.08
C ASN A 529 -29.21 9.06 10.54
N GLY A 530 -28.96 7.75 10.36
CA GLY A 530 -29.93 6.82 9.77
C GLY A 530 -30.30 7.10 8.31
N ARG A 531 -29.54 7.97 7.64
CA ARG A 531 -29.80 8.45 6.27
C ARG A 531 -28.53 8.90 5.60
N ILE A 532 -28.52 8.88 4.27
CA ILE A 532 -27.39 9.38 3.47
C ILE A 532 -27.07 10.81 3.91
N THR A 533 -25.83 11.04 4.31
CA THR A 533 -25.38 12.30 4.93
C THR A 533 -24.05 12.74 4.35
N ASN A 534 -23.91 14.03 4.05
CA ASN A 534 -22.63 14.60 3.63
C ASN A 534 -21.59 14.47 4.77
N PRO A 535 -20.41 13.85 4.53
CA PRO A 535 -19.40 13.67 5.58
C PRO A 535 -18.61 14.93 5.95
N GLU A 536 -18.62 15.98 5.11
CA GLU A 536 -17.80 17.19 5.32
C GLU A 536 -17.87 17.78 6.74
N PRO A 537 -19.05 17.90 7.40
CA PRO A 537 -19.14 18.44 8.76
C PRO A 537 -18.48 17.55 9.83
N TYR A 538 -18.30 16.26 9.55
CA TYR A 538 -17.86 15.24 10.53
C TYR A 538 -16.36 14.95 10.46
N VAL A 539 -15.69 15.28 9.35
CA VAL A 539 -14.26 15.06 9.17
C VAL A 539 -13.50 16.27 9.70
N LYS A 540 -12.52 16.09 10.60
CA LYS A 540 -11.71 17.18 11.17
C LYS A 540 -10.52 17.56 10.30
#